data_AF-A0A9P5U8B1-F1
#
_entry.id   AF-A0A9P5U8B1-F1
#
_cell.length_a   1.000
_cell.length_b   1.000
_cell.length_c   1.000
_cell.angle_alpha   90.00
_cell.angle_beta   90.00
_cell.angle_gamma   90.00
#
_symmetry.space_group_name_H-M   'P 1'
#
loop_
_entity.id
_entity.type
_entity.pdbx_description
1 polymer ?
#
loop_
_entity_poly.entity_id
_entity_poly.type
_entity_poly.pdbx_seq_one_letter_code
_entity_poly.pdbx_strand_id
1 'polypeptide(L)'
;QRALDRLEGLVVARLFELTKLNMSRTGYKLRTHIANALKARSQAICTTVTAYNDAAFELDRPQLTWEQVLEYSFLSDFDLLRDA
;
A
#
# COMPACT_ATOMS: atom_id res chain seq x y z
N GLN A 1 -14.56 5.22 0.05
CA GLN A 1 -14.56 3.75 -0.15
C GLN A 1 -13.60 3.24 -1.21
N ARG A 2 -13.89 3.33 -2.52
CA ARG A 2 -13.10 2.63 -3.57
C ARG A 2 -11.59 2.91 -3.56
N ALA A 3 -11.17 4.14 -3.21
CA ALA A 3 -9.76 4.49 -3.11
C ALA A 3 -9.06 3.83 -1.90
N LEU A 4 -9.76 3.74 -0.76
CA LEU A 4 -9.26 3.09 0.46
C LEU A 4 -9.19 1.56 0.28
N ASP A 5 -10.24 0.95 -0.27
CA ASP A 5 -10.25 -0.50 -0.54
C ASP A 5 -9.13 -0.89 -1.52
N ARG A 6 -8.85 -0.03 -2.51
CA ARG A 6 -7.72 -0.20 -3.44
C ARG A 6 -6.38 -0.04 -2.73
N LEU A 7 -6.25 0.94 -1.84
CA LEU A 7 -5.03 1.15 -1.07
C LEU A 7 -4.73 -0.06 -0.17
N GLU A 8 -5.73 -0.54 0.56
CA GLU A 8 -5.66 -1.74 1.41
C GLU A 8 -5.20 -2.97 0.59
N GLY A 9 -5.85 -3.24 -0.54
CA GLY A 9 -5.47 -4.37 -1.40
C GLY A 9 -4.03 -4.29 -1.93
N LEU A 10 -3.56 -3.08 -2.30
CA LEU A 10 -2.18 -2.87 -2.74
C LEU A 10 -1.17 -3.10 -1.61
N VAL A 11 -1.51 -2.65 -0.41
CA VAL A 11 -0.69 -2.79 0.79
C VAL A 11 -0.57 -4.26 1.20
N VAL A 12 -1.68 -4.99 1.30
CA VAL A 12 -1.69 -6.43 1.61
C VAL A 12 -0.85 -7.20 0.60
N ALA A 13 -1.01 -6.89 -0.69
CA ALA A 13 -0.25 -7.55 -1.73
C ALA A 13 1.26 -7.26 -1.64
N ARG A 14 1.66 -6.05 -1.22
CA ARG A 14 3.06 -5.68 -0.97
C ARG A 14 3.66 -6.47 0.20
N LEU A 15 2.90 -6.71 1.26
CA LEU A 15 3.36 -7.53 2.40
C LEU A 15 3.65 -8.97 1.96
N PHE A 16 2.74 -9.58 1.20
CA PHE A 16 2.95 -10.94 0.68
C PHE A 16 4.20 -11.06 -0.20
N GLU A 17 4.55 -10.02 -0.95
CA GLU A 17 5.82 -9.99 -1.69
C GLU A 17 7.04 -9.98 -0.81
N LEU A 18 7.03 -9.13 0.22
CA LEU A 18 8.15 -9.02 1.16
C LEU A 18 8.37 -10.35 1.87
N THR A 19 7.30 -11.02 2.29
CA THR A 19 7.37 -12.38 2.85
C THR A 19 7.98 -13.36 1.86
N LYS A 20 7.52 -13.36 0.59
CA LYS A 20 8.06 -14.25 -0.46
C LYS A 20 9.52 -13.95 -0.79
N LEU A 21 9.95 -12.70 -0.76
CA LEU A 21 11.34 -12.31 -1.02
C LEU A 21 12.28 -12.83 0.08
N ASN A 22 11.80 -12.85 1.33
CA ASN A 22 12.55 -13.32 2.50
C ASN A 22 12.59 -14.85 2.64
N MET A 23 11.86 -15.61 1.80
CA MET A 23 11.92 -17.08 1.82
C MET A 23 13.25 -17.60 1.26
N SER A 24 13.84 -18.58 1.94
CA SER A 24 14.99 -19.32 1.42
C SER A 24 14.57 -20.19 0.21
N ARG A 25 15.50 -20.48 -0.70
CA ARG A 25 15.29 -21.23 -1.97
C ARG A 25 14.46 -20.55 -3.07
N THR A 26 14.20 -19.25 -3.01
CA THR A 26 13.73 -18.51 -4.21
C THR A 26 14.89 -18.33 -5.21
N GLY A 27 14.77 -18.89 -6.41
CA GLY A 27 15.76 -18.69 -7.48
C GLY A 27 15.89 -17.23 -7.92
N TYR A 28 17.02 -16.86 -8.51
CA TYR A 28 17.34 -15.47 -8.90
C TYR A 28 16.23 -14.81 -9.76
N LYS A 29 15.73 -15.52 -10.78
CA LYS A 29 14.63 -15.01 -11.63
C LYS A 29 13.38 -14.68 -10.82
N LEU A 30 12.98 -15.54 -9.87
CA LEU A 30 11.81 -15.31 -9.03
C LEU A 30 12.02 -14.09 -8.11
N ARG A 31 13.21 -13.93 -7.53
CA ARG A 31 13.56 -12.74 -6.73
C ARG A 31 13.46 -11.45 -7.55
N THR A 32 13.94 -11.45 -8.79
CA THR A 32 13.81 -10.31 -9.70
C THR A 32 12.35 -9.96 -9.99
N HIS A 33 11.49 -10.96 -10.24
CA HIS A 33 10.06 -10.73 -10.45
C HIS A 33 9.39 -10.15 -9.20
N ILE A 34 9.71 -10.67 -8.01
CA ILE A 34 9.18 -10.15 -6.74
C ILE A 34 9.65 -8.71 -6.52
N ALA A 35 10.91 -8.39 -6.76
CA ALA A 35 11.45 -7.04 -6.62
C ALA A 35 10.79 -6.04 -7.58
N ASN A 36 10.57 -6.44 -8.84
CA ASN A 36 9.88 -5.61 -9.82
C ASN A 36 8.42 -5.36 -9.44
N ALA A 37 7.73 -6.40 -8.97
CA ALA A 37 6.36 -6.28 -8.51
C ALA A 37 6.27 -5.39 -7.24
N LEU A 38 7.28 -5.45 -6.35
CA LEU A 38 7.37 -4.60 -5.16
C LEU A 38 7.52 -3.12 -5.53
N LYS A 39 8.36 -2.84 -6.53
CA LYS A 39 8.53 -1.49 -7.08
C LYS A 39 7.22 -0.98 -7.70
N ALA A 40 6.57 -1.79 -8.53
CA ALA A 40 5.32 -1.44 -9.18
C ALA A 40 4.20 -1.18 -8.15
N ARG A 41 4.12 -2.01 -7.10
CA ARG A 41 3.16 -1.80 -6.01
C ARG A 41 3.46 -0.56 -5.20
N SER A 42 4.72 -0.28 -4.87
CA SER A 42 5.08 0.96 -4.19
C SER A 42 4.63 2.19 -4.97
N GLN A 43 4.82 2.19 -6.29
CA GLN A 43 4.36 3.29 -7.16
C GLN A 43 2.83 3.40 -7.15
N ALA A 44 2.12 2.27 -7.27
CA ALA A 44 0.65 2.26 -7.25
C ALA A 44 0.08 2.76 -5.92
N ILE A 45 0.72 2.44 -4.78
CA ILE A 45 0.33 2.96 -3.46
C ILE A 45 0.54 4.48 -3.44
N CYS A 46 1.71 4.99 -3.85
CA CYS A 46 1.95 6.44 -3.91
C CYS A 46 0.90 7.17 -4.76
N THR A 47 0.62 6.68 -5.97
CA THR A 47 -0.40 7.28 -6.85
C THR A 47 -1.79 7.28 -6.21
N THR A 48 -2.16 6.20 -5.51
CA THR A 48 -3.47 6.10 -4.85
C THR A 48 -3.56 7.06 -3.66
N VAL A 49 -2.48 7.21 -2.88
CA VAL A 49 -2.39 8.16 -1.77
C VAL A 49 -2.48 9.60 -2.26
N THR A 50 -1.77 9.94 -3.35
CA THR A 50 -1.88 11.26 -3.97
C THR A 50 -3.32 11.55 -4.39
N ALA A 51 -3.96 10.63 -5.13
CA ALA A 51 -5.35 10.81 -5.55
C ALA A 51 -6.33 10.93 -4.37
N TYR A 52 -6.08 10.22 -3.27
CA TYR A 52 -6.85 10.37 -2.04
C TYR A 52 -6.64 11.75 -1.41
N ASN A 53 -5.39 12.21 -1.28
CA ASN A 53 -5.06 13.49 -0.67
C ASN A 53 -5.58 14.67 -1.48
N ASP A 54 -5.58 14.57 -2.81
CA ASP A 54 -6.18 15.58 -3.69
C ASP A 54 -7.69 15.70 -3.41
N ALA A 55 -8.40 14.58 -3.34
CA ALA A 55 -9.82 14.56 -2.99
C ALA A 55 -10.08 15.01 -1.54
N ALA A 56 -9.20 14.67 -0.59
CA ALA A 56 -9.31 15.09 0.80
C ALA A 56 -9.12 16.60 0.94
N PHE A 57 -8.19 17.19 0.17
CA PHE A 57 -7.97 18.63 0.13
C PHE A 57 -9.21 19.39 -0.36
N GLU A 58 -9.87 18.91 -1.41
CA GLU A 58 -11.12 19.51 -1.91
C GLU A 58 -12.27 19.45 -0.89
N LEU A 59 -12.24 18.47 0.02
CA LEU A 59 -13.26 18.22 1.03
C LEU A 59 -12.89 18.74 2.43
N ASP A 60 -11.79 19.49 2.56
CA ASP A 60 -11.22 19.98 3.84
C ASP A 60 -11.01 18.86 4.87
N ARG A 61 -10.59 17.68 4.38
CA ARG A 61 -10.31 16.49 5.20
C ARG A 61 -8.81 16.26 5.43
N PRO A 62 -8.43 15.56 6.50
CA PRO A 62 -7.03 15.22 6.76
C PRO A 62 -6.41 14.41 5.62
N GLN A 63 -5.19 14.80 5.24
CA GLN A 63 -4.39 14.07 4.26
C GLN A 63 -3.62 12.92 4.92
N LEU A 64 -3.39 11.85 4.15
CA LEU A 64 -2.59 10.71 4.55
C LEU A 64 -1.11 10.95 4.26
N THR A 65 -0.25 10.75 5.27
CA THR A 65 1.20 10.71 5.10
C THR A 65 1.69 9.31 4.73
N TRP A 66 2.92 9.22 4.22
CA TRP A 66 3.52 7.93 3.90
C TRP A 66 3.75 7.08 5.15
N GLU A 67 4.16 7.69 6.27
CA GLU A 67 4.29 7.00 7.55
C GLU A 67 2.95 6.38 7.99
N GLN A 68 1.84 7.13 7.89
CA GLN A 68 0.51 6.62 8.22
C GLN A 68 0.14 5.43 7.33
N VAL A 69 0.40 5.50 6.02
CA VAL A 69 0.12 4.40 5.08
C VAL A 69 0.94 3.14 5.42
N LEU A 70 2.18 3.30 5.90
CA LEU A 70 3.00 2.19 6.38
C LEU A 70 2.53 1.67 7.74
N GLU A 71 2.12 2.53 8.66
CA GLU A 71 1.62 2.14 9.98
C GLU A 71 0.30 1.37 9.86
N TYR A 72 -0.61 1.83 8.98
CA TYR A 72 -1.83 1.11 8.59
C TYR A 72 -1.56 -0.16 7.77
N SER A 73 -0.38 -0.30 7.17
CA SER A 73 0.00 -1.60 6.58
C SER A 73 0.36 -2.65 7.63
N PHE A 74 0.75 -2.21 8.82
CA PHE A 74 1.21 -3.07 9.88
C PHE A 74 0.10 -3.45 10.86
N LEU A 75 -0.81 -2.50 11.12
CA LEU A 75 -2.02 -2.70 11.91
C LEU A 75 -3.21 -2.89 10.97
N SER A 76 -4.09 -3.85 11.24
CA SER A 76 -5.34 -4.08 10.49
C SER A 76 -6.37 -2.94 10.60
N ASP A 77 -5.93 -1.70 10.80
CA ASP A 77 -6.71 -0.51 11.17
C ASP A 77 -7.31 0.24 9.97
N PHE A 78 -7.38 -0.37 8.78
CA PHE A 78 -8.06 0.24 7.63
C PHE A 78 -9.55 0.52 7.89
N ASP A 79 -10.16 -0.19 8.84
CA ASP A 79 -11.53 0.09 9.29
C ASP A 79 -11.66 1.46 10.00
N LEU A 80 -10.59 1.98 10.61
CA LEU A 80 -10.60 3.29 11.29
C LEU A 80 -10.80 4.46 10.31
N LEU A 81 -10.34 4.31 9.07
CA LEU A 81 -10.52 5.32 8.00
C LEU A 81 -11.89 5.23 7.31
N ARG A 82 -12.66 4.17 7.56
CA ARG A 82 -14.01 4.02 6.99
C ARG A 82 -15.06 4.83 7.75
N ASP A 83 -14.81 5.12 9.03
CA ASP A 83 -15.76 5.77 9.95
C ASP A 83 -15.47 7.26 10.23
N ALA A 84 -14.44 7.83 9.60
CA ALA A 84 -14.05 9.26 9.72
C ALA A 84 -14.64 10.15 8.60
#